data_AF-A0A4R6M2N8-F1
#
_entry.id   AF-A0A4R6M2N8-F1
#
_cell.length_a   1.000
_cell.length_b   1.000
_cell.length_c   1.000
_cell.angle_alpha   90.00
_cell.angle_beta   90.00
_cell.angle_gamma   90.00
#
_symmetry.space_group_name_H-M   'P 1'
#
loop_
_entity.id
_entity.type
_entity.pdbx_description
1 polymer ?
#
loop_
_entity_poly.entity_id
_entity_poly.type
_entity_poly.pdbx_seq_one_letter_code
_entity_poly.pdbx_strand_id
1 'polypeptide(L)' 'MVIRIFKCAEEQGEKKGERKLFKTLVKGNFEGFDDKIMELIDQAETNKIEELSEKIFKIKDLKELEEELKQ' A
#
# COMPACT_ATOMS: atom_id res chain seq x y z
N MET A 1 13.38 -6.41 -1.49
CA MET A 1 13.90 -5.56 -0.39
C MET A 1 12.77 -4.98 0.48
N VAL A 2 11.56 -4.82 -0.07
CA VAL A 2 10.34 -4.37 0.62
C VAL A 2 9.89 -5.28 1.78
N ILE A 3 9.97 -6.61 1.64
CA ILE A 3 9.54 -7.60 2.65
C ILE A 3 10.27 -7.43 4.01
N ARG A 4 11.51 -6.91 4.03
CA ARG A 4 12.24 -6.69 5.28
C ARG A 4 11.76 -5.47 6.07
N ILE A 5 11.11 -4.51 5.41
CA ILE A 5 10.61 -3.29 6.05
C ILE A 5 9.28 -3.57 6.74
N PHE A 6 8.39 -4.33 6.09
CA PHE A 6 7.11 -4.77 6.67
C PHE A 6 7.30 -5.63 7.93
N LYS A 7 8.25 -6.57 7.89
CA LYS A 7 8.59 -7.42 9.03
C LYS A 7 9.07 -6.66 10.27
N CYS A 8 9.60 -5.44 10.11
CA CYS A 8 10.02 -4.59 11.22
C CYS A 8 8.85 -3.84 11.88
N ALA A 9 7.77 -3.56 11.13
CA ALA A 9 6.56 -2.92 11.65
C ALA A 9 5.70 -3.91 12.47
N GLU A 10 5.69 -5.19 12.10
CA GLU A 10 4.99 -6.26 12.83
C GLU A 10 5.56 -6.48 14.24
N GLU A 11 6.89 -6.42 14.39
CA GLU A 11 7.60 -6.69 15.66
C GLU A 11 7.35 -5.60 16.74
N GLN A 12 6.90 -4.40 16.33
CA GLN A 12 6.51 -3.31 17.24
C GLN A 12 5.00 -3.25 17.51
N GLY A 13 4.20 -4.17 16.98
CA GLY A 13 2.74 -4.14 17.14
C GLY A 13 2.04 -3.04 16.32
N GLU A 14 2.76 -2.37 15.42
CA GLU A 14 2.21 -1.34 14.55
C GLU A 14 1.66 -1.93 13.25
N LYS A 15 0.48 -2.55 13.31
CA LYS A 15 -0.35 -2.79 12.10
C LYS A 15 -0.60 -1.50 11.28
N LYS A 16 -0.39 -0.33 11.90
CA LYS A 16 -0.46 1.00 11.29
C LYS A 16 0.75 1.35 10.42
N GLY A 17 1.91 0.76 10.69
CA GLY A 17 3.17 1.07 9.99
C GLY A 17 3.15 0.64 8.52
N GLU A 18 2.61 -0.54 8.25
CA GLU A 18 2.54 -1.11 6.90
C GLU A 18 1.71 -0.25 5.95
N ARG A 19 0.52 0.17 6.40
CA ARG A 19 -0.36 1.07 5.64
C ARG A 19 0.31 2.42 5.38
N LYS A 20 1.03 2.96 6.37
CA LYS A 20 1.71 4.25 6.24
C LYS A 20 2.87 4.17 5.24
N LEU A 21 3.63 3.07 5.25
CA LEU A 21 4.68 2.79 4.27
C LEU A 21 4.08 2.64 2.88
N PHE A 22 3.01 1.87 2.74
CA PHE A 22 2.33 1.69 1.47
C PHE A 22 1.77 3.01 0.92
N LYS A 23 1.09 3.83 1.75
CA LYS A 23 0.64 5.19 1.35
C LYS A 23 1.79 6.05 0.82
N THR A 24 2.94 6.00 1.49
CA THR A 24 4.15 6.73 1.04
C THR A 24 4.65 6.21 -0.30
N LEU A 25 4.65 4.88 -0.47
CA LEU A 25 5.11 4.22 -1.67
C LEU A 25 4.21 4.54 -2.87
N VAL A 26 2.89 4.46 -2.70
CA VAL A 26 1.91 4.85 -3.72
C VAL A 26 2.06 6.33 -4.08
N LYS A 27 2.18 7.21 -3.09
CA LYS A 27 2.36 8.65 -3.31
C LYS A 27 3.65 8.98 -4.07
N GLY A 28 4.72 8.19 -3.89
CA GLY A 28 5.96 8.35 -4.63
C GLY A 28 5.92 7.78 -6.04
N ASN A 29 5.05 6.78 -6.29
CA ASN A 29 4.97 6.08 -7.56
C ASN A 29 3.90 6.66 -8.51
N PHE A 30 2.88 7.32 -7.97
CA PHE A 30 1.80 7.93 -8.74
C PHE A 30 1.63 9.41 -8.37
N GLU A 31 1.74 10.29 -9.36
CA GLU A 31 1.30 11.69 -9.23
C GLU A 31 -0.23 11.75 -9.18
N GLY A 32 -0.78 12.58 -8.28
CA GLY A 32 -2.24 12.69 -8.10
C GLY A 32 -2.84 11.69 -7.10
N PHE A 33 -2.07 11.28 -6.09
CA PHE A 33 -2.60 10.47 -4.99
C PHE A 33 -3.78 11.17 -4.28
N ASP A 34 -4.98 10.61 -4.41
CA ASP A 34 -6.24 11.12 -3.83
C ASP A 34 -6.54 10.53 -2.43
N ASP A 35 -7.29 11.27 -1.62
CA ASP A 35 -7.81 10.83 -0.30
C ASP A 35 -8.58 9.50 -0.39
N LYS A 36 -9.24 9.24 -1.51
CA LYS A 36 -9.99 8.01 -1.74
C LYS A 36 -9.11 6.76 -1.77
N ILE A 37 -7.91 6.82 -2.36
CA ILE A 37 -6.93 5.73 -2.30
C ILE A 37 -6.43 5.58 -0.86
N MET A 38 -6.27 6.70 -0.16
CA MET A 38 -5.84 6.73 1.24
C MET A 38 -6.83 6.01 2.16
N GLU A 39 -8.14 6.16 1.93
CA GLU A 39 -9.20 5.42 2.60
C GLU A 39 -9.22 3.94 2.21
N LEU A 40 -9.12 3.62 0.91
CA LEU A 40 -9.08 2.23 0.44
C LEU A 40 -7.91 1.45 1.05
N ILE A 41 -6.73 2.08 1.18
CA ILE A 41 -5.57 1.48 1.86
C ILE A 41 -5.83 1.27 3.36
N ASP A 42 -6.60 2.15 3.99
CA ASP A 42 -6.96 2.01 5.41
C ASP A 42 -8.03 0.93 5.65
N GLN A 43 -8.88 0.69 4.65
CA GLN A 43 -9.89 -0.38 4.69
C GLN A 43 -9.31 -1.73 4.28
N ALA A 44 -8.29 -1.73 3.41
CA ALA A 44 -7.64 -2.94 2.95
C ALA A 44 -6.95 -3.71 4.08
N GLU A 45 -7.02 -5.04 3.98
CA GLU A 45 -6.32 -5.94 4.88
C GLU A 45 -4.82 -5.87 4.65
N THR A 46 -4.04 -6.12 5.72
CA THR A 46 -2.57 -6.12 5.66
C THR A 46 -2.03 -7.03 4.55
N ASN A 47 -2.59 -8.23 4.38
CA ASN A 47 -2.17 -9.16 3.31
C ASN A 47 -2.34 -8.55 1.92
N LYS A 48 -3.41 -7.78 1.70
CA LYS A 48 -3.68 -7.08 0.45
C LYS A 48 -2.64 -5.99 0.22
N ILE A 49 -2.31 -5.22 1.26
CA ILE A 49 -1.30 -4.16 1.20
C ILE A 49 0.08 -4.73 0.86
N GLU A 50 0.47 -5.86 1.47
CA GLU A 50 1.73 -6.53 1.17
C GLU A 50 1.78 -6.99 -0.30
N GLU A 51 0.73 -7.67 -0.77
CA GLU A 51 0.63 -8.14 -2.15
C GLU A 51 0.68 -6.98 -3.16
N LEU A 52 -0.08 -5.91 -2.88
CA LEU A 52 -0.06 -4.72 -3.73
C LEU A 52 1.27 -4.01 -3.67
N SER A 53 1.98 -4.02 -2.54
CA SER A 53 3.32 -3.45 -2.45
C SER A 53 4.36 -4.18 -3.31
N GLU A 54 4.16 -5.47 -3.60
CA GLU A 54 5.01 -6.19 -4.55
C GLU A 54 4.59 -5.93 -6.01
N LYS A 55 3.28 -5.83 -6.26
CA LYS A 55 2.73 -5.60 -7.61
C LYS A 55 2.73 -4.12 -8.02
N ILE A 56 2.95 -3.19 -7.10
CA ILE A 56 2.93 -1.73 -7.35
C ILE A 56 3.86 -1.30 -8.48
N PHE A 57 5.00 -1.97 -8.65
CA PHE A 57 5.95 -1.71 -9.73
C PHE A 57 5.45 -2.17 -11.10
N LYS A 58 4.46 -3.07 -11.13
CA LYS A 58 3.75 -3.51 -12.34
C LYS A 58 2.56 -2.62 -12.67
N ILE A 59 1.94 -2.03 -11.63
CA ILE A 59 0.82 -1.12 -11.78
C ILE A 59 1.32 0.18 -12.41
N LYS A 60 0.79 0.49 -13.61
CA LYS A 60 1.19 1.68 -14.36
C LYS A 60 0.45 2.94 -13.95
N ASP A 61 -0.78 2.78 -13.48
CA ASP A 61 -1.70 3.88 -13.23
C ASP A 61 -2.43 3.72 -11.90
N LEU A 62 -2.74 4.85 -11.25
CA LEU A 62 -3.45 4.88 -9.97
C LEU A 62 -4.85 4.26 -10.04
N LYS A 63 -5.49 4.27 -11.22
CA LYS A 63 -6.78 3.63 -11.47
C LYS A 63 -6.74 2.12 -11.27
N GLU A 64 -5.70 1.47 -11.80
CA GLU A 64 -5.52 0.02 -11.71
C GLU A 64 -5.23 -0.37 -10.25
N LEU A 65 -4.50 0.47 -9.52
CA LEU A 65 -4.34 0.32 -8.08
C LEU A 65 -5.67 0.46 -7.31
N GLU A 66 -6.54 1.41 -7.69
CA GLU A 66 -7.87 1.57 -7.07
C GLU A 66 -8.72 0.30 -7.23
N GLU A 67 -8.72 -0.30 -8.43
CA GLU A 67 -9.48 -1.53 -8.70
C GLU A 67 -8.93 -2.72 -7.91
N GLU A 68 -7.62 -2.88 -7.85
CA GLU A 68 -6.99 -3.94 -7.07
C GLU A 68 -7.27 -3.77 -5.57
N LEU A 69 -7.29 -2.55 -5.04
CA LEU A 69 -7.65 -2.26 -3.64
C LEU A 69 -9.13 -2.54 -3.32
N LYS A 70 -10.02 -2.46 -4.30
CA LYS A 70 -11.47 -2.74 -4.15
C LYS A 70 -11.84 -4.21 -4.28
N GLN A 71 -10.98 -5.02 -4.91
CA GLN A 71 -11.14 -6.46 -5.05
C GLN A 71 -11.12 -7.18 -3.70
#